data_AF-A0A535B199-F1
#
_entry.id   AF-A0A535B199-F1
#
_cell.length_a   1.000
_cell.length_b   1.000
_cell.length_c   1.000
_cell.angle_alpha   90.00
_cell.angle_beta   90.00
_cell.angle_gamma   90.00
#
_symmetry.space_group_name_H-M   'P 1'
#
loop_
_entity.id
_entity.type
_entity.pdbx_description
1 polymer ?
#
loop_
_entity_poly.entity_id
_entity_poly.type
_entity_poly.pdbx_seq_one_letter_code
_entity_poly.pdbx_strand_id
1 'polypeptide(L)' 'MSLKDSLAEDLKTAMRAGDEVRKSTLRLLLTAITKAEVPGEDEHAAARRTLDDEQVLTVIGSQA' A
#
# COMPACT_ATOMS: atom_id res chain seq x y z
N MET A 1 4.59 -12.38 -7.63
CA MET A 1 4.89 -10.99 -7.22
C MET A 1 3.55 -10.31 -7.12
N SER A 2 3.14 -9.86 -5.93
CA SER A 2 1.87 -9.17 -5.75
C SER A 2 1.99 -7.72 -6.23
N LEU A 3 0.85 -7.06 -6.50
CA LEU A 3 0.83 -5.63 -6.83
C LEU A 3 1.47 -4.79 -5.71
N LYS A 4 1.28 -5.18 -4.46
CA LYS A 4 1.91 -4.55 -3.29
C LYS A 4 3.45 -4.68 -3.33
N ASP A 5 3.97 -5.84 -3.71
CA ASP A 5 5.42 -6.04 -3.83
C ASP A 5 6.02 -5.16 -4.93
N SER A 6 5.33 -5.04 -6.06
CA SER A 6 5.72 -4.15 -7.16
C SER A 6 5.78 -2.69 -6.72
N LEU A 7 4.79 -2.21 -5.96
CA LEU A 7 4.81 -0.84 -5.40
C LEU A 7 5.99 -0.62 -4.43
N ALA A 8 6.37 -1.65 -3.66
CA ALA A 8 7.51 -1.57 -2.76
C ALA A 8 8.86 -1.50 -3.51
N GLU A 9 9.01 -2.26 -4.59
CA GLU A 9 10.19 -2.18 -5.47
C GLU A 9 10.26 -0.84 -6.22
N ASP A 10 9.12 -0.33 -6.67
CA ASP A 10 9.02 0.99 -7.28
C ASP A 10 9.43 2.10 -6.30
N LEU A 11 9.06 1.98 -5.02
CA LEU A 11 9.48 2.93 -3.99
C LEU A 11 10.99 2.91 -3.81
N LYS A 12 11.61 1.72 -3.77
CA LYS A 12 13.08 1.59 -3.69
C LYS A 12 13.74 2.25 -4.91
N THR A 13 13.16 2.08 -6.09
CA THR A 13 13.64 2.67 -7.33
C THR A 13 13.53 4.20 -7.29
N ALA A 14 12.39 4.75 -6.87
CA ALA A 14 12.19 6.19 -6.70
C ALA A 14 13.16 6.81 -5.67
N MET A 15 13.40 6.11 -4.55
CA MET A 15 14.37 6.53 -3.54
C MET A 15 15.80 6.58 -4.07
N ARG A 16 16.20 5.61 -4.89
CA ARG A 16 17.53 5.60 -5.53
C ARG A 16 17.67 6.69 -6.60
N ALA A 17 16.59 6.97 -7.32
CA ALA A 17 16.55 8.00 -8.36
C ALA A 17 16.43 9.43 -7.81
N GLY A 18 16.09 9.61 -6.53
CA GLY A 18 15.81 10.93 -5.94
C GLY A 18 14.51 11.56 -6.45
N ASP A 19 13.56 10.75 -6.93
CA ASP A 19 12.26 11.19 -7.44
C ASP A 19 11.30 11.44 -6.26
N GLU A 20 11.29 12.69 -5.77
CA GLU A 20 10.53 13.09 -4.57
C GLU A 20 9.01 12.97 -4.74
N VAL A 21 8.50 13.28 -5.94
CA VAL A 21 7.06 13.19 -6.23
C VAL A 21 6.63 11.74 -6.22
N ARG A 22 7.32 10.88 -6.99
CA ARG A 22 7.00 9.45 -7.05
C ARG A 22 7.19 8.78 -5.69
N LYS A 23 8.25 9.13 -4.95
CA LYS A 23 8.48 8.63 -3.59
C LYS A 23 7.33 8.96 -2.65
N SER A 24 6.83 10.19 -2.67
CA SER A 24 5.77 10.64 -1.75
C SER A 24 4.44 9.97 -2.07
N THR A 25 4.09 9.86 -3.36
CA THR A 25 2.88 9.17 -3.80
C THR A 25 2.93 7.68 -3.46
N LEU A 26 4.04 6.98 -3.73
CA LEU A 26 4.17 5.55 -3.43
C LEU A 26 4.10 5.27 -1.92
N ARG A 27 4.67 6.14 -1.08
CA ARG A 27 4.53 6.02 0.37
C ARG A 27 3.08 6.18 0.83
N LEU A 28 2.37 7.18 0.30
CA LEU A 28 0.96 7.39 0.60
C LEU A 28 0.14 6.13 0.27
N LEU A 29 0.31 5.58 -0.93
CA LEU A 29 -0.39 4.38 -1.36
C LEU A 29 -0.06 3.16 -0.50
N LEU A 30 1.22 2.91 -0.20
CA LEU A 30 1.62 1.78 0.66
C LEU A 30 1.09 1.93 2.10
N THR A 31 1.00 3.15 2.62
CA THR A 31 0.36 3.42 3.92
C THR A 31 -1.14 3.15 3.87
N ALA A 32 -1.85 3.59 2.83
CA ALA A 32 -3.27 3.31 2.65
C ALA A 32 -3.55 1.81 2.57
N ILE A 33 -2.74 1.07 1.81
CA ILE A 33 -2.79 -0.40 1.72
C ILE A 33 -2.57 -1.02 3.10
N THR A 34 -1.52 -0.61 3.81
CA THR A 34 -1.21 -1.14 5.15
C THR A 34 -2.34 -0.86 6.14
N LYS A 35 -3.01 0.28 6.03
CA LYS A 35 -4.18 0.61 6.87
C LYS A 35 -5.37 -0.29 6.55
N ALA A 36 -5.62 -0.59 5.27
CA ALA A 36 -6.70 -1.48 4.84
C ALA A 36 -6.46 -2.96 5.20
N GLU A 37 -5.21 -3.32 5.52
CA GLU A 37 -4.85 -4.64 6.07
C GLU A 37 -5.18 -4.78 7.55
N VAL A 38 -5.43 -3.68 8.26
CA VAL A 38 -5.81 -3.70 9.68
C VAL A 38 -7.33 -3.93 9.78
N PRO A 39 -7.77 -5.02 10.45
CA PRO A 39 -9.19 -5.23 10.71
C PRO A 39 -9.76 -4.10 11.59
N GLY A 40 -11.06 -3.84 11.45
CA GLY A 40 -11.74 -2.74 12.14
C GLY A 40 -11.67 -2.86 13.66
N GLU A 41 -11.81 -1.73 14.36
CA GLU A 41 -11.68 -1.63 15.83
C GLU A 41 -12.67 -2.52 16.59
N ASP A 42 -13.80 -2.89 15.98
CA ASP A 42 -14.81 -3.80 16.53
C ASP A 42 -14.35 -5.28 16.59
N GLU A 43 -13.32 -5.66 15.81
CA GLU A 43 -12.68 -6.97 15.87
C GLU A 43 -11.44 -6.88 16.76
N HIS A 44 -11.64 -6.88 18.08
CA HIS A 44 -10.55 -6.96 19.06
C HIS A 44 -9.49 -8.01 18.64
N ALA A 45 -8.32 -7.50 18.22
CA ALA A 45 -7.11 -8.27 17.91
C ALA A 45 -7.21 -9.30 16.77
N ALA A 46 -7.93 -9.01 15.68
CA ALA A 46 -7.74 -9.79 14.46
C ALA A 46 -6.34 -9.49 13.84
N ALA A 47 -5.66 -10.54 13.39
CA ALA A 47 -4.35 -10.41 12.74
C ALA A 47 -4.49 -9.59 11.43
N ARG A 48 -3.44 -8.83 11.08
CA ARG A 48 -3.40 -8.13 9.78
C ARG A 48 -3.69 -9.12 8.67
N ARG A 49 -4.67 -8.81 7.82
CA ARG A 49 -4.98 -9.61 6.64
C ARG A 49 -4.09 -9.16 5.49
N THR A 50 -3.61 -10.09 4.67
CA THR A 50 -2.96 -9.75 3.41
C THR A 50 -4.05 -9.47 2.38
N LEU A 51 -3.95 -8.32 1.70
CA LEU A 51 -4.84 -7.99 0.60
C LEU A 51 -4.40 -8.72 -0.68
N ASP A 52 -5.38 -9.18 -1.45
CA ASP A 52 -5.14 -9.59 -2.84
C ASP A 52 -5.02 -8.36 -3.77
N ASP A 53 -4.64 -8.60 -5.02
CA ASP A 53 -4.41 -7.53 -5.99
C ASP A 53 -5.68 -6.71 -6.30
N GLU A 54 -6.87 -7.31 -6.24
CA GLU A 54 -8.15 -6.63 -6.50
C GLU A 54 -8.52 -5.69 -5.34
N GLN A 55 -8.30 -6.13 -4.12
CA GLN A 55 -8.45 -5.33 -2.91
C GLN A 55 -7.44 -4.18 -2.88
N VAL A 56 -6.20 -4.43 -3.30
CA VAL A 56 -5.18 -3.37 -3.44
C VAL A 56 -5.62 -2.33 -4.47
N LEU A 57 -6.13 -2.74 -5.63
CA LEU A 57 -6.66 -1.82 -6.64
C LEU A 57 -7.84 -1.00 -6.11
N THR A 58 -8.72 -1.62 -5.34
CA THR A 58 -9.84 -0.92 -4.69
C THR A 58 -9.35 0.17 -3.74
N VAL A 59 -8.33 -0.12 -2.92
CA VAL A 59 -7.72 0.86 -2.02
C VAL A 59 -7.08 2.00 -2.79
N ILE A 60 -6.35 1.70 -3.88
CA ILE A 60 -5.71 2.73 -4.72
C ILE A 60 -6.77 3.62 -5.38
N GLY A 61 -7.84 3.02 -5.91
CA GLY A 61 -8.96 3.75 -6.51
C GLY A 61 -9.67 4.70 -5.54
N SER A 62 -9.60 4.43 -4.23
CA SER A 62 -10.16 5.32 -3.21
C SER A 62 -9.23 6.46 -2.79
N GLN A 63 -7.99 6.54 -3.32
CA GLN A 63 -7.03 7.63 -3.04
C GLN A 63 -6.98 8.69 -4.16
N ALA A 64 -7.72 8.48 -5.26
CA ALA A 64 -7.83 9.41 -6.39
C ALA A 64 -8.94 10.45 -6.15
#